data_AF-A0A916USH6-F1
#
_entry.id   AF-A0A916USH6-F1
#
_cell.length_a   1.000
_cell.length_b   1.000
_cell.length_c   1.000
_cell.angle_alpha   90.00
_cell.angle_beta   90.00
_cell.angle_gamma   90.00
#
_symmetry.space_group_name_H-M   'P 1'
#
loop_
_entity.id
_entity.type
_entity.pdbx_description
1 polymer ?
#
loop_
_entity_poly.entity_id
_entity_poly.type
_entity_poly.pdbx_seq_one_letter_code
_entity_poly.pdbx_strand_id
1 'polypeptide(L)'
;MKLASKHVDQTLSQFEAQVIPDGHPLTQTLSDMFGEHTFFLSANGLNIIEPDGAGEAGDATGRVVRIASWSSERHDSLAPHQPEFTGIVVELDKAA
;
A
#
# COMPACT_ATOMS: atom_id res chain seq x y z
N MET A 1 -4.51 5.72 -4.76
CA MET A 1 -5.93 5.35 -4.65
C MET A 1 -6.27 4.87 -3.25
N LYS A 2 -7.50 5.12 -2.80
CA LYS A 2 -8.07 4.53 -1.58
C LYS A 2 -8.72 3.18 -1.91
N LEU A 3 -8.33 2.13 -1.20
CA LEU A 3 -8.94 0.82 -1.32
C LEU A 3 -10.20 0.72 -0.47
N ALA A 4 -11.22 0.03 -0.99
CA ALA A 4 -12.36 -0.38 -0.18
C ALA A 4 -11.93 -1.42 0.87
N SER A 5 -12.61 -1.50 2.01
CA SER A 5 -12.23 -2.38 3.12
C SER A 5 -12.00 -3.84 2.69
N LYS A 6 -12.89 -4.41 1.86
CA LYS A 6 -12.73 -5.76 1.28
C LYS A 6 -11.37 -5.95 0.58
N HIS A 7 -10.93 -4.96 -0.19
CA HIS A 7 -9.65 -5.01 -0.92
C HIS A 7 -8.45 -4.85 0.03
N VAL A 8 -8.61 -4.13 1.14
CA VAL A 8 -7.59 -4.03 2.19
C VAL A 8 -7.38 -5.38 2.84
N ASP A 9 -8.46 -6.02 3.32
CA ASP A 9 -8.39 -7.36 3.93
C ASP A 9 -7.77 -8.39 2.96
N GLN A 10 -8.19 -8.34 1.70
CA GLN A 10 -7.64 -9.21 0.65
C GLN A 10 -6.15 -8.96 0.39
N THR A 11 -5.70 -7.70 0.43
CA THR A 11 -4.28 -7.34 0.32
C THR A 11 -3.49 -7.91 1.49
N LEU A 12 -3.99 -7.73 2.72
CA LEU A 12 -3.31 -8.20 3.94
C LEU A 12 -3.21 -9.73 4.04
N SER A 13 -4.08 -10.47 3.34
CA SER A 13 -4.00 -11.93 3.22
C SER A 13 -2.84 -12.40 2.30
N GLN A 14 -2.38 -11.55 1.39
CA GLN A 14 -1.36 -11.87 0.37
C GLN A 14 -0.03 -11.15 0.60
N PHE A 15 -0.05 -10.06 1.36
CA PHE A 15 1.09 -9.18 1.60
C PHE A 15 1.27 -8.93 3.10
N GLU A 16 2.41 -9.35 3.64
CA GLU A 16 2.76 -9.17 5.05
C GLU A 16 3.02 -7.69 5.38
N ALA A 17 1.94 -7.01 5.77
CA ALA A 17 1.96 -5.61 6.16
C ALA A 17 0.86 -5.30 7.18
N GLN A 18 0.89 -4.08 7.70
CA GLN A 18 -0.16 -3.52 8.53
C GLN A 18 -0.77 -2.31 7.81
N VAL A 19 -2.10 -2.25 7.74
CA VAL A 19 -2.77 -1.07 7.19
C VAL A 19 -2.72 0.08 8.20
N ILE A 20 -2.46 1.30 7.72
CA ILE A 20 -2.61 2.52 8.51
C ILE A 20 -4.06 3.01 8.32
N PRO A 21 -4.91 2.98 9.37
CA PRO A 21 -6.32 3.35 9.24
C PRO A 21 -6.52 4.82 8.85
N ASP A 22 -7.60 5.14 8.16
CA ASP A 22 -7.91 6.52 7.75
C ASP A 22 -8.02 7.52 8.93
N GLY A 23 -8.45 7.06 10.10
CA GLY A 23 -8.52 7.86 11.32
C GLY A 23 -7.19 8.06 12.06
N HIS A 24 -6.09 7.48 11.59
CA HIS A 24 -4.79 7.61 12.24
C HIS A 24 -4.17 9.00 11.97
N PRO A 25 -3.58 9.69 12.97
CA PRO A 25 -3.00 11.03 12.77
C PRO A 25 -1.93 11.07 11.68
N LEU A 26 -1.16 9.99 11.50
CA LEU A 26 -0.17 9.88 10.42
C LEU A 26 -0.80 9.85 9.02
N THR A 27 -2.05 9.40 8.87
CA THR A 27 -2.67 9.28 7.54
C THR A 27 -2.80 10.63 6.86
N GLN A 28 -3.13 11.69 7.61
CA GLN A 28 -3.23 13.04 7.05
C GLN A 28 -1.87 13.54 6.56
N THR A 29 -0.81 13.32 7.34
CA THR A 29 0.57 13.69 6.96
C THR A 29 1.07 12.91 5.76
N LEU A 30 0.83 11.59 5.72
CA LEU A 30 1.17 10.76 4.56
C LEU A 30 0.40 11.18 3.32
N SER A 31 -0.88 11.57 3.48
CA SER A 31 -1.71 12.02 2.37
C SER A 31 -1.28 13.37 1.82
N ASP A 32 -0.78 14.27 2.67
CA ASP A 32 -0.20 15.55 2.24
C ASP A 32 1.09 15.36 1.42
N MET A 33 1.93 14.39 1.81
CA MET A 33 3.19 14.11 1.13
C MET A 33 3.05 13.27 -0.15
N PHE A 34 2.17 12.27 -0.14
CA PHE A 34 2.09 11.25 -1.19
C PHE A 34 0.75 11.23 -1.92
N GLY A 35 -0.20 12.09 -1.55
CA GLY A 35 -1.57 12.08 -2.06
C GLY A 35 -2.48 11.09 -1.33
N GLU A 36 -3.74 11.03 -1.74
CA GLU A 36 -4.72 10.15 -1.09
C GLU A 36 -4.53 8.66 -1.47
N HIS A 37 -3.96 7.90 -0.54
CA HIS A 37 -3.77 6.45 -0.68
C HIS A 37 -4.17 5.69 0.59
N THR A 38 -4.43 4.40 0.45
CA THR A 38 -4.38 3.46 1.58
C THR A 38 -2.93 3.06 1.79
N PHE A 39 -2.41 3.29 3.00
CA PHE A 39 -1.01 3.07 3.31
C PHE A 39 -0.80 1.76 4.07
N PHE A 40 0.24 1.02 3.69
CA PHE A 40 0.61 -0.29 4.23
C PHE A 40 2.05 -0.25 4.74
N LEU A 41 2.24 -0.52 6.03
CA LEU A 41 3.54 -0.60 6.66
C LEU A 41 4.04 -2.04 6.71
N SER A 42 5.19 -2.30 6.11
CA SER A 42 5.82 -3.62 6.03
C SER A 42 7.21 -3.61 6.67
N ALA A 43 7.85 -4.78 6.77
CA ALA A 43 9.24 -4.88 7.19
C ALA A 43 10.22 -4.08 6.30
N ASN A 44 9.85 -3.78 5.06
CA ASN A 44 10.70 -3.05 4.11
C ASN A 44 10.40 -1.54 4.04
N GLY A 45 9.35 -1.07 4.72
CA GLY A 45 8.95 0.33 4.73
C GLY A 45 7.46 0.53 4.41
N LEU A 46 7.15 1.71 3.87
CA LEU A 46 5.82 2.18 3.55
C LEU A 46 5.46 1.88 2.10
N ASN A 47 4.28 1.29 1.90
CA ASN A 47 3.78 0.87 0.61
C ASN A 47 2.36 1.37 0.37
N ILE A 48 2.00 1.44 -0.89
CA ILE A 48 0.65 1.67 -1.40
C ILE A 48 0.33 0.61 -2.44
N ILE A 49 -0.95 0.47 -2.78
CA ILE A 49 -1.38 -0.37 -3.89
C ILE A 49 -1.80 0.51 -5.05
N GLU A 50 -1.22 0.25 -6.22
CA GLU A 50 -1.59 0.87 -7.50
C GLU A 50 -2.24 -0.18 -8.42
N PRO A 51 -3.22 0.19 -9.26
CA PRO A 51 -3.88 -0.78 -10.13
C PRO A 51 -2.90 -1.32 -11.20
N ASP A 52 -2.90 -2.63 -11.41
CA ASP A 52 -2.10 -3.32 -12.44
C ASP A 52 -2.83 -3.28 -13.80
N GLY A 53 -3.00 -2.08 -14.35
CA GLY A 53 -3.58 -1.86 -15.68
C GLY A 53 -4.74 -0.88 -15.73
N ALA A 54 -5.01 -0.37 -16.94
CA ALA A 54 -6.16 0.46 -17.27
C ALA A 54 -7.27 -0.43 -17.87
N GLY A 55 -8.05 -1.13 -17.04
CA GLY A 55 -9.06 -2.05 -17.56
C GLY A 55 -10.10 -2.45 -16.52
N GLU A 56 -11.35 -2.38 -16.94
CA GLU A 56 -12.55 -2.53 -16.13
C GLU A 56 -12.65 -3.89 -15.42
N ALA A 57 -12.96 -3.84 -14.12
CA ALA A 57 -13.90 -4.69 -13.35
C ALA A 57 -13.88 -6.24 -13.45
N GLY A 58 -12.93 -6.89 -14.13
CA GLY A 58 -12.89 -8.36 -14.27
C GLY A 58 -11.83 -9.06 -13.41
N ASP A 59 -10.61 -8.53 -13.39
CA ASP A 59 -9.44 -9.07 -12.69
C ASP A 59 -8.67 -7.90 -12.06
N ALA A 60 -9.28 -7.25 -11.07
CA ALA A 60 -8.64 -6.11 -10.40
C ALA A 60 -7.43 -6.62 -9.61
N THR A 61 -6.26 -6.61 -10.23
CA THR A 61 -4.97 -6.85 -9.58
C THR A 61 -4.35 -5.52 -9.21
N GLY A 62 -3.64 -5.50 -8.08
CA GLY A 62 -2.93 -4.36 -7.56
C GLY A 62 -1.44 -4.64 -7.45
N ARG A 63 -0.59 -3.69 -7.81
CA ARG A 63 0.85 -3.74 -7.58
C ARG A 63 1.18 -3.09 -6.25
N VAL A 64 2.00 -3.76 -5.45
CA VAL A 64 2.58 -3.15 -4.25
C VAL A 64 3.72 -2.22 -4.68
N VAL A 65 3.55 -0.94 -4.38
CA VAL A 65 4.52 0.12 -4.68
C VAL A 65 5.07 0.65 -3.36
N ARG A 66 6.39 0.59 -3.19
CA ARG A 66 7.06 1.16 -2.03
C ARG A 66 7.37 2.62 -2.28
N ILE A 67 6.97 3.48 -1.35
CA ILE A 67 7.13 4.93 -1.44
C ILE A 67 8.04 5.50 -0.37
N ALA A 68 8.31 4.73 0.68
CA ALA A 68 9.36 5.03 1.65
C ALA A 68 9.98 3.73 2.17
N SER A 69 11.26 3.77 2.46
CA SER A 69 12.02 2.65 3.05
C SER A 69 12.47 3.03 4.46
N TRP A 70 12.69 2.06 5.33
CA TRP A 70 13.26 2.33 6.65
C TRP A 70 14.69 2.86 6.53
N SER A 71 14.99 3.97 7.19
CA SER A 71 16.33 4.57 7.18
C SER A 71 17.30 3.96 8.18
N SER A 72 16.79 3.16 9.11
CA SER A 72 17.52 2.52 10.20
C SER A 72 17.03 1.09 10.41
N GLU A 73 17.93 0.18 10.81
CA GLU A 73 17.59 -1.22 11.15
C GLU A 73 16.60 -1.36 12.32
N ARG A 74 16.45 -0.30 13.13
CA ARG A 74 15.46 -0.25 14.21
C ARG A 74 14.04 0.10 13.73
N HIS A 75 13.86 0.40 12.45
CA HIS A 75 12.59 0.82 11.84
C HIS A 75 11.94 2.00 12.59
N ASP A 76 12.77 2.96 13.03
CA ASP A 76 12.32 4.14 13.77
C ASP A 76 11.92 5.31 12.87
N SER A 77 12.44 5.33 11.63
CA SER A 77 12.31 6.45 10.71
C SER A 77 12.14 5.96 9.28
N LEU A 78 11.17 6.52 8.55
CA LEU A 78 10.94 6.27 7.12
C LEU A 78 11.61 7.36 6.29
N ALA A 79 12.36 6.96 5.27
CA ALA A 79 12.92 7.84 4.27
C ALA A 79 12.10 7.76 2.97
N PRO A 80 11.41 8.85 2.55
CA PRO A 80 10.69 8.89 1.30
C PRO A 80 11.65 8.75 0.10
N HIS A 81 11.20 8.08 -0.95
CA HIS A 81 11.95 7.95 -2.20
C HIS A 81 10.99 7.94 -3.41
N GLN A 82 11.54 7.88 -4.63
CA GLN A 82 10.70 7.69 -5.81
C GLN A 82 9.95 6.36 -5.73
N PRO A 83 8.68 6.29 -6.17
CA PRO A 83 7.90 5.06 -6.12
C PRO A 83 8.63 3.87 -6.76
N GLU A 84 8.82 2.79 -6.00
CA GLU A 84 9.49 1.56 -6.44
C GLU A 84 8.47 0.42 -6.53
N PHE A 85 8.33 -0.16 -7.71
CA PHE A 85 7.51 -1.37 -7.89
C PHE A 85 8.24 -2.57 -7.32
N THR A 86 7.64 -3.20 -6.31
CA THR A 86 8.26 -4.31 -5.58
C THR A 86 8.19 -5.65 -6.32
N GLY A 87 7.49 -5.71 -7.46
CA GLY A 87 7.17 -6.94 -8.19
C GLY A 87 6.07 -7.79 -7.54
N ILE A 88 5.59 -7.41 -6.35
CA ILE A 88 4.47 -8.08 -5.68
C ILE A 88 3.16 -7.59 -6.31
N VAL A 89 2.35 -8.55 -6.76
CA VAL A 89 1.01 -8.33 -7.30
C VAL A 89 0.01 -9.00 -6.34
N VAL A 90 -1.03 -8.28 -5.96
CA VAL A 90 -2.12 -8.75 -5.11
C VAL A 90 -3.43 -8.81 -5.91
N GLU A 91 -4.19 -9.89 -5.75
CA GLU A 91 -5.54 -9.98 -6.30
C GLU A 91 -6.48 -9.15 -5.43
N LEU A 92 -7.22 -8.17 -5.96
CA LEU A 92 -8.14 -7.33 -5.16
C LEU A 92 -9.58 -7.86 -5.17
N ASP A 93 -10.03 -8.46 -6.27
CA ASP A 93 -11.41 -8.96 -6.41
C ASP A 93 -11.51 -10.47 -6.63
N LYS A 94 -10.66 -11.25 -5.93
CA LYS A 94 -10.80 -12.71 -5.96
C LYS A 94 -12.21 -13.09 -5.47
N ALA A 95 -13.05 -13.56 -6.39
CA ALA A 95 -14.33 -14.18 -6.03
C ALA A 95 -14.02 -15.44 -5.21
N ALA A 96 -14.46 -15.44 -3.95
CA ALA A 96 -14.43 -16.63 -3.10
C ALA A 96 -15.41 -17.69 -3.62
#